data_AF-A0A842UH25-F1
#
_entry.id   AF-A0A842UH25-F1
#
_cell.length_a   1.000
_cell.length_b   1.000
_cell.length_c   1.000
_cell.angle_alpha   90.00
_cell.angle_beta   90.00
_cell.angle_gamma   90.00
#
_symmetry.space_group_name_H-M   'P 1'
#
loop_
_entity.id
_entity.type
_entity.pdbx_description
1 polymer ?
#
loop_
_entity_poly.entity_id
_entity_poly.type
_entity_poly.pdbx_seq_one_letter_code
_entity_poly.pdbx_strand_id
1 'polypeptide(L)'
;MRSPGVIYRKYRQIRRKILHEKIQDAKRHLHRNCYYGRLVTYTEDGITRQVPMCMFPVEHGEKAPDVCTCPGECNAFAGKWTPKLVAEQFERELQDIGVMRRLYPELATLGWVLDKSLTDAMEQPSWLGKVLISMINCLEELLKKISGPRKRLMEKQ
;
A
#
# COMPACT_ATOMS: atom_id res chain seq x y z
N MET A 1 -2.34 -5.63 -30.28
CA MET A 1 -2.24 -5.48 -28.80
C MET A 1 -0.89 -4.88 -28.45
N ARG A 2 -0.79 -4.03 -27.41
CA ARG A 2 0.51 -3.53 -26.92
C ARG A 2 1.30 -4.70 -26.32
N SER A 3 2.63 -4.66 -26.39
CA SER A 3 3.45 -5.74 -25.83
C SER A 3 3.28 -5.84 -24.31
N PRO A 4 3.39 -7.05 -23.71
CA PRO A 4 3.27 -7.24 -22.26
C PRO A 4 4.21 -6.33 -21.46
N GLY A 5 5.42 -6.07 -21.98
CA GLY A 5 6.38 -5.15 -21.36
C GLY A 5 5.89 -3.69 -21.29
N VAL A 6 5.16 -3.20 -22.31
CA VAL A 6 4.58 -1.85 -22.30
C VAL A 6 3.44 -1.76 -21.28
N ILE A 7 2.61 -2.80 -21.19
CA ILE A 7 1.51 -2.90 -20.22
C ILE A 7 2.07 -2.93 -18.80
N TYR A 8 3.13 -3.72 -18.57
CA TYR A 8 3.80 -3.81 -17.28
C TYR A 8 4.44 -2.49 -16.83
N ARG A 9 5.10 -1.77 -17.75
CA ARG A 9 5.63 -0.43 -17.47
C ARG A 9 4.52 0.54 -17.07
N LYS A 10 3.38 0.50 -17.79
CA LYS A 10 2.23 1.35 -17.48
C LYS A 10 1.61 1.00 -16.12
N TYR A 11 1.48 -0.29 -15.81
CA TYR A 11 1.03 -0.78 -14.49
C TYR A 11 1.91 -0.21 -13.36
N ARG A 12 3.23 -0.33 -13.47
CA ARG A 12 4.17 0.23 -12.48
C ARG A 12 4.05 1.75 -12.36
N GLN A 13 3.89 2.47 -13.46
CA GLN A 13 3.75 3.93 -13.45
C GLN A 13 2.47 4.37 -12.70
N ILE A 14 1.33 3.74 -13.00
CA ILE A 14 0.06 4.06 -12.36
C ILE A 14 0.12 3.72 -10.86
N ARG A 15 0.67 2.55 -10.50
CA ARG A 15 0.85 2.16 -9.10
C ARG A 15 1.67 3.18 -8.31
N ARG A 16 2.79 3.65 -8.88
CA ARG A 16 3.63 4.70 -8.25
C ARG A 16 2.88 6.03 -8.12
N LYS A 17 2.12 6.43 -9.14
CA LYS A 17 1.33 7.66 -9.12
C LYS A 17 0.28 7.62 -7.99
N ILE A 18 -0.51 6.55 -7.91
CA ILE A 18 -1.53 6.37 -6.88
C ILE A 18 -0.92 6.38 -5.47
N LEU A 19 0.19 5.65 -5.28
CA LEU A 19 0.89 5.66 -4.00
C LEU A 19 1.35 7.07 -3.61
N HIS A 20 1.88 7.83 -4.58
CA HIS A 20 2.31 9.20 -4.33
C HIS A 20 1.13 10.11 -3.95
N GLU A 21 0.01 10.01 -4.66
CA GLU A 21 -1.22 10.74 -4.35
C GLU A 21 -1.73 10.38 -2.95
N LYS A 22 -1.76 9.09 -2.57
CA LYS A 22 -2.12 8.67 -1.21
C LYS A 22 -1.20 9.24 -0.14
N ILE A 23 0.11 9.27 -0.38
CA ILE A 23 1.06 9.88 0.56
C ILE A 23 0.80 11.38 0.69
N GLN A 24 0.55 12.08 -0.43
CA GLN A 24 0.22 13.50 -0.39
C GLN A 24 -1.10 13.76 0.33
N ASP A 25 -2.13 12.96 0.07
CA ASP A 25 -3.43 13.10 0.71
C ASP A 25 -3.39 12.75 2.20
N ALA A 26 -2.62 11.73 2.59
CA ALA A 26 -2.34 11.45 3.99
C ALA A 26 -1.68 12.66 4.66
N LYS A 27 -0.65 13.25 4.03
CA LYS A 27 -0.03 14.50 4.51
C LYS A 27 -1.04 15.64 4.63
N ARG A 28 -1.91 15.85 3.64
CA ARG A 28 -2.96 16.88 3.70
C ARG A 28 -3.98 16.62 4.81
N HIS A 29 -4.43 15.39 4.99
CA HIS A 29 -5.35 15.02 6.07
C HIS A 29 -4.71 15.16 7.45
N LEU A 30 -3.41 14.88 7.58
CA LEU A 30 -2.65 15.16 8.80
C LEU A 30 -2.70 16.65 9.16
N HIS A 31 -2.53 17.55 8.17
CA HIS A 31 -2.69 18.99 8.37
C HIS A 31 -4.14 19.43 8.63
N ARG A 32 -5.15 18.70 8.12
CA ARG A 32 -6.58 19.03 8.32
C ARG A 32 -7.15 18.50 9.64
N ASN A 33 -6.69 17.35 10.12
CA ASN A 33 -7.10 16.80 11.41
C ASN A 33 -6.48 17.57 12.58
N CYS A 34 -5.33 18.21 12.32
CA CYS A 34 -4.74 19.21 13.19
C CYS A 34 -5.14 20.61 12.73
N TYR A 35 -6.44 20.88 12.64
CA TYR A 35 -6.88 22.20 12.21
C TYR A 35 -6.61 23.22 13.33
N TYR A 36 -5.74 24.19 13.04
CA TYR A 36 -5.49 25.45 13.75
C TYR A 36 -6.73 26.33 13.99
N GLY A 37 -7.95 25.78 13.95
CA GLY A 37 -9.18 26.57 13.88
C GLY A 37 -9.91 26.79 15.19
N ARG A 38 -9.69 25.97 16.24
CA ARG A 38 -10.22 26.30 17.56
C ARG A 38 -9.21 27.15 18.31
N LEU A 39 -9.40 28.46 18.17
CA LEU A 39 -8.79 29.45 19.04
C LEU A 39 -9.41 29.31 20.42
N VAL A 40 -8.62 28.80 21.35
CA VAL A 40 -9.02 28.79 22.76
C VAL A 40 -8.57 30.11 23.35
N THR A 41 -9.54 30.84 23.88
CA THR A 41 -9.30 32.08 24.61
C THR A 41 -9.06 31.72 26.07
N TYR A 42 -7.95 32.19 26.64
CA TYR A 42 -7.69 32.05 28.08
C TYR A 42 -7.20 33.37 28.63
N THR A 43 -7.42 33.58 29.92
CA THR A 43 -7.00 34.80 30.62
C THR A 43 -5.84 34.46 31.53
N GLU A 44 -4.73 35.16 31.34
CA GLU A 44 -3.50 35.03 32.13
C GLU A 44 -3.12 36.43 32.60
N ASP A 45 -3.04 36.63 33.91
CA ASP A 45 -2.73 37.93 34.54
C ASP A 45 -3.64 39.09 34.08
N GLY A 46 -4.93 38.79 33.85
CA GLY A 46 -5.91 39.77 33.36
C GLY A 46 -5.81 40.10 31.88
N ILE A 47 -4.85 39.50 31.15
CA ILE A 47 -4.70 39.65 29.71
C ILE A 47 -5.36 38.46 29.02
N THR A 48 -6.27 38.74 28.09
CA THR A 48 -6.91 37.70 27.28
C THR A 48 -5.99 37.33 26.12
N ARG A 49 -5.57 36.05 26.06
CA ARG A 49 -4.72 35.49 25.00
C ARG A 49 -5.51 34.46 24.20
N GLN A 50 -5.17 34.32 22.92
CA GLN A 50 -5.74 33.31 22.02
C GLN A 50 -4.63 32.38 21.56
N VAL A 51 -4.85 31.07 21.72
CA VAL A 51 -3.90 30.06 21.27
C VAL A 51 -4.65 28.99 20.45
N PRO A 52 -4.11 28.59 19.28
CA PRO A 52 -4.65 27.47 18.52
C PRO A 52 -4.39 26.15 19.26
N MET A 53 -5.42 25.32 19.41
CA MET A 53 -5.33 24.01 20.06
C MET A 53 -5.82 22.88 19.15
N CYS A 54 -5.20 21.71 19.27
CA CYS A 54 -5.66 20.48 18.64
C CYS A 54 -6.63 19.73 19.57
N MET A 55 -7.89 19.61 19.15
CA MET A 55 -8.96 18.97 19.94
C MET A 55 -9.11 17.46 19.69
N PHE A 56 -8.39 16.92 18.72
CA PHE A 56 -8.54 15.53 18.33
C PHE A 56 -8.33 14.52 19.49
N PRO A 57 -7.33 14.67 20.39
CA PRO A 57 -7.16 13.77 21.52
C PRO A 57 -8.44 13.66 22.37
N VAL A 58 -9.08 14.80 22.64
CA VAL A 58 -10.32 14.88 23.42
C VAL A 58 -11.48 14.19 22.71
N GLU A 59 -11.61 14.37 21.40
CA GLU A 59 -12.65 13.71 20.59
C GLU A 59 -12.49 12.18 20.53
N HIS A 60 -11.29 11.66 20.83
CA HIS A 60 -10.96 10.24 20.75
C HIS A 60 -10.69 9.60 22.12
N GLY A 61 -11.11 10.26 23.21
CA GLY A 61 -11.12 9.67 24.55
C GLY A 61 -9.86 9.92 25.38
N GLU A 62 -8.95 10.79 24.93
CA GLU A 62 -7.84 11.28 25.75
C GLU A 62 -8.27 12.50 26.57
N LYS A 63 -7.55 12.79 27.67
CA LYS A 63 -8.01 13.75 28.69
C LYS A 63 -7.69 15.21 28.39
N ALA A 64 -6.75 15.52 27.50
CA ALA A 64 -6.25 16.88 27.31
C ALA A 64 -6.06 17.22 25.82
N PRO A 65 -6.39 18.45 25.39
CA PRO A 65 -6.03 18.94 24.06
C PRO A 65 -4.53 19.27 23.99
N ASP A 66 -3.94 19.10 22.82
CA ASP A 66 -2.54 19.46 22.59
C ASP A 66 -2.43 20.92 22.16
N VAL A 67 -1.57 21.68 22.85
CA VAL A 67 -1.25 23.06 22.51
C VAL A 67 -0.13 23.06 21.48
N CYS A 68 -0.38 23.67 20.31
CA CYS A 68 0.61 23.73 19.26
C CYS A 68 1.16 25.13 19.05
N THR A 69 2.43 25.29 19.40
CA THR A 69 3.19 26.53 19.23
C THR A 69 3.72 26.73 17.81
N CYS A 70 3.84 25.66 17.00
CA CYS A 70 4.39 25.74 15.65
C CYS A 70 3.63 24.87 14.63
N PRO A 71 3.25 25.40 13.45
CA PRO A 71 2.58 24.69 12.36
C PRO A 71 3.22 23.38 11.90
N GLY A 72 4.55 23.34 11.90
CA GLY A 72 5.33 22.18 11.46
C GLY A 72 5.65 21.17 12.56
N GLU A 73 5.54 21.56 13.83
CA GLU A 73 5.91 20.74 15.00
C GLU A 73 4.71 20.15 15.74
N CYS A 74 3.50 20.48 15.29
CA CYS A 74 2.24 19.95 15.81
C CYS A 74 2.09 18.48 15.38
N ASN A 75 2.95 17.67 15.98
CA ASN A 75 3.36 16.33 15.61
C ASN A 75 2.51 15.25 16.27
N ALA A 76 1.38 15.60 16.91
CA ALA A 76 0.46 14.62 17.50
C ALA A 76 0.01 13.54 16.49
N PHE A 77 0.21 13.77 15.19
CA PHE A 77 -0.05 12.82 14.12
C PHE A 77 1.10 12.47 13.19
N ALA A 78 2.30 13.06 13.33
CA ALA A 78 3.42 12.72 12.45
C ALA A 78 3.76 11.21 12.50
N GLY A 79 3.37 10.52 13.58
CA GLY A 79 3.52 9.07 13.73
C GLY A 79 2.42 8.18 13.11
N LYS A 80 1.19 8.65 12.87
CA LYS A 80 0.07 7.75 12.47
C LYS A 80 0.09 7.35 10.99
N TRP A 81 0.57 8.23 10.10
CA TRP A 81 0.61 7.95 8.66
C TRP A 81 1.95 8.38 8.05
N THR A 82 2.99 7.62 8.37
CA THR A 82 4.27 7.75 7.67
C THR A 82 4.14 7.26 6.22
N PRO A 83 5.00 7.73 5.29
CA PRO A 83 5.03 7.20 3.93
C PRO A 83 5.17 5.68 3.87
N LYS A 84 5.85 5.09 4.85
CA LYS A 84 5.99 3.65 5.02
C LYS A 84 4.65 2.97 5.35
N LEU A 85 3.91 3.48 6.34
CA LEU A 85 2.60 2.94 6.71
C LEU A 85 1.57 3.07 5.58
N VAL A 86 1.59 4.19 4.85
CA VAL A 86 0.74 4.37 3.66
C VAL A 86 1.08 3.35 2.59
N ALA A 87 2.36 3.08 2.35
CA ALA A 87 2.79 2.06 1.41
C ALA A 87 2.36 0.65 1.85
N GLU A 88 2.57 0.29 3.12
CA GLU A 88 2.12 -1.00 3.67
C GLU A 88 0.61 -1.19 3.55
N GLN A 89 -0.16 -0.15 3.87
CA GLN A 89 -1.62 -0.17 3.70
C GLN A 89 -2.02 -0.35 2.24
N PHE A 90 -1.37 0.39 1.33
CA PHE A 90 -1.64 0.27 -0.10
C PHE A 90 -1.32 -1.12 -0.63
N GLU A 91 -0.22 -1.76 -0.19
CA GLU A 91 0.09 -3.14 -0.56
C GLU A 91 -0.98 -4.13 -0.06
N ARG A 92 -1.48 -3.95 1.18
CA ARG A 92 -2.59 -4.78 1.70
C ARG A 92 -3.86 -4.64 0.87
N GLU A 93 -4.19 -3.42 0.46
CA GLU A 93 -5.36 -3.17 -0.39
C GLU A 93 -5.22 -3.76 -1.80
N LEU A 94 -4.00 -3.81 -2.34
CA LEU A 94 -3.73 -4.44 -3.66
C LEU A 94 -3.79 -5.97 -3.61
N GLN A 95 -3.58 -6.59 -2.44
CA GLN A 95 -3.72 -8.03 -2.27
C GLN A 95 -5.19 -8.49 -2.25
N ASP A 96 -6.10 -7.64 -1.79
CA ASP A 96 -7.53 -7.90 -1.84
C ASP A 96 -8.10 -7.51 -3.21
N ILE A 97 -8.48 -8.52 -4.01
CA ILE A 97 -9.03 -8.34 -5.36
C ILE A 97 -10.31 -7.51 -5.35
N GLY A 98 -11.17 -7.66 -4.33
CA GLY A 98 -12.41 -6.91 -4.21
C GLY A 98 -12.15 -5.43 -3.95
N VAL A 99 -11.22 -5.14 -3.03
CA VAL A 99 -10.77 -3.77 -2.75
C VAL A 99 -10.08 -3.16 -3.96
N MET A 100 -9.16 -3.89 -4.60
CA MET A 100 -8.44 -3.42 -5.77
C MET A 100 -9.38 -3.09 -6.94
N ARG A 101 -10.40 -3.92 -7.20
CA ARG A 101 -11.39 -3.65 -8.26
C ARG A 101 -12.24 -2.41 -7.97
N ARG A 102 -12.58 -2.19 -6.70
CA ARG A 102 -13.43 -1.06 -6.28
C ARG A 102 -12.65 0.26 -6.24
N LEU A 103 -11.45 0.26 -5.67
CA LEU A 103 -10.66 1.47 -5.43
C LEU A 103 -9.66 1.78 -6.54
N TYR A 104 -9.17 0.77 -7.27
CA TYR A 104 -8.12 0.90 -8.30
C TYR A 104 -8.49 0.15 -9.59
N PRO A 105 -9.61 0.48 -10.23
CA PRO A 105 -10.10 -0.26 -11.39
C PRO A 105 -9.09 -0.27 -12.56
N GLU A 106 -8.27 0.77 -12.72
CA GLU A 106 -7.24 0.81 -13.77
C GLU A 106 -6.11 -0.20 -13.50
N LEU A 107 -5.70 -0.35 -12.23
CA LEU A 107 -4.70 -1.35 -11.85
C LEU A 107 -5.26 -2.76 -11.99
N ALA A 108 -6.51 -2.98 -11.57
CA ALA A 108 -7.18 -4.27 -11.71
C ALA A 108 -7.28 -4.70 -13.18
N THR A 109 -7.64 -3.76 -14.06
CA THR A 109 -7.76 -4.01 -15.50
C THR A 109 -6.41 -4.35 -16.11
N LEU A 110 -5.36 -3.58 -15.80
CA LEU A 110 -4.02 -3.84 -16.33
C LEU A 110 -3.42 -5.15 -15.78
N GLY A 111 -3.67 -5.47 -14.51
CA GLY A 111 -3.30 -6.74 -13.91
C GLY A 111 -3.96 -7.92 -14.64
N TRP A 112 -5.26 -7.85 -14.87
CA TRP A 112 -5.98 -8.88 -15.61
C TRP A 112 -5.46 -9.06 -17.05
N VAL A 113 -5.14 -7.97 -17.75
CA VAL A 113 -4.56 -8.06 -19.10
C VAL A 113 -3.17 -8.71 -19.07
N LEU A 114 -2.37 -8.44 -18.03
CA LEU A 114 -1.06 -9.09 -17.86
C LEU A 114 -1.22 -10.58 -17.58
N ASP A 115 -2.11 -10.95 -16.67
CA ASP A 115 -2.40 -12.35 -16.35
C ASP A 115 -2.91 -13.09 -17.58
N LYS A 116 -3.89 -12.54 -18.29
CA LYS A 116 -4.38 -13.10 -19.55
C LYS A 116 -3.26 -13.24 -20.58
N SER A 117 -2.42 -12.22 -20.77
CA SER A 117 -1.31 -12.30 -21.72
C SER A 117 -0.27 -13.36 -21.35
N LEU A 118 -0.12 -13.64 -20.06
CA LEU A 118 0.76 -14.69 -19.53
C LEU A 118 0.13 -16.07 -19.75
N THR A 119 -1.16 -16.23 -19.41
CA THR A 119 -1.93 -17.46 -19.65
C THR A 119 -1.98 -17.81 -21.13
N ASP A 120 -2.31 -16.84 -21.99
CA ASP A 120 -2.33 -17.01 -23.44
C ASP A 120 -0.93 -17.42 -23.98
N ALA A 121 0.15 -16.84 -23.43
CA ALA A 121 1.52 -17.21 -23.78
C ALA A 121 1.94 -18.61 -23.29
N MET A 122 1.35 -19.10 -22.20
CA MET A 122 1.57 -20.46 -21.70
C MET A 122 0.76 -21.51 -22.48
N GLU A 123 -0.46 -21.17 -22.90
CA GLU A 123 -1.32 -22.06 -23.70
C GLU A 123 -0.87 -22.16 -25.16
N GLN A 124 -0.38 -21.06 -25.74
CA GLN A 124 0.13 -21.01 -27.11
C GLN A 124 1.58 -20.51 -27.15
N PRO A 125 2.54 -21.29 -26.63
CA PRO A 125 3.92 -20.87 -26.58
C PRO A 125 4.53 -20.80 -27.99
N SER A 126 5.22 -19.70 -28.25
CA SER A 126 6.10 -19.55 -29.42
C SER A 126 7.20 -20.62 -29.39
N TRP A 127 7.92 -20.85 -30.50
CA TRP A 127 8.97 -21.87 -30.57
C TRP A 127 10.03 -21.74 -29.45
N LEU A 128 10.46 -20.52 -29.12
CA LEU A 128 11.34 -20.24 -27.98
C LEU A 128 10.65 -20.48 -26.63
N GLY A 129 9.37 -20.13 -26.53
CA GLY A 129 8.54 -20.42 -25.35
C GLY A 129 8.43 -21.92 -25.07
N LYS A 130 8.32 -22.75 -26.10
CA LYS A 130 8.31 -24.22 -25.97
C LYS A 130 9.62 -24.75 -25.40
N VAL A 131 10.76 -24.22 -25.84
CA VAL A 131 12.09 -24.59 -25.31
C VAL A 131 12.22 -24.20 -23.84
N LEU A 132 11.79 -22.99 -23.48
CA LEU A 132 11.81 -22.50 -22.10
C LEU A 132 10.90 -23.32 -21.18
N ILE A 133 9.66 -23.61 -21.60
CA ILE A 133 8.74 -24.46 -20.83
C ILE A 133 9.32 -25.87 -20.69
N SER A 134 9.92 -26.42 -21.74
CA SER A 134 10.59 -27.72 -21.67
C SER A 134 11.76 -27.74 -20.69
N MET A 135 12.55 -26.65 -20.62
CA MET A 135 13.62 -26.51 -19.64
C MET A 135 13.08 -26.40 -18.20
N ILE A 136 12.01 -25.64 -17.99
CA ILE A 136 11.35 -25.51 -16.68
C ILE A 136 10.81 -26.87 -16.22
N ASN A 137 10.10 -27.60 -17.09
CA ASN A 137 9.59 -28.94 -16.77
C ASN A 137 10.73 -29.93 -16.46
N CYS A 138 11.84 -29.86 -17.19
CA CYS A 138 13.03 -30.67 -16.93
C CYS A 138 13.65 -30.34 -15.55
N LEU A 139 13.74 -29.04 -15.22
CA LEU A 139 14.21 -28.59 -13.91
C LEU A 139 13.26 -29.01 -12.78
N GLU A 140 11.95 -28.97 -12.99
CA GLU A 140 10.98 -29.47 -12.01
C GLU A 140 11.09 -30.98 -11.79
N GLU A 141 11.28 -31.78 -12.85
CA GLU A 141 11.53 -33.22 -12.69
C GLU A 141 12.84 -33.50 -11.96
N LEU A 142 13.89 -32.75 -12.27
CA LEU A 142 15.16 -32.86 -11.56
C LEU A 142 15.01 -32.47 -10.09
N LEU A 143 14.30 -31.38 -9.79
CA LEU A 143 13.99 -30.97 -8.42
C LEU A 143 13.15 -32.02 -7.70
N LYS A 144 12.14 -32.64 -8.34
CA LYS A 144 11.35 -33.74 -7.77
C LYS A 144 12.20 -34.98 -7.49
N LYS A 145 13.16 -35.30 -8.35
CA LYS A 145 14.12 -36.40 -8.13
C LYS A 145 15.10 -36.11 -7.00
N ILE A 146 15.58 -34.88 -6.89
CA ILE A 146 16.47 -34.43 -5.80
C ILE A 146 15.70 -34.32 -4.47
N SER A 147 14.42 -33.96 -4.51
CA SER A 147 13.52 -33.85 -3.35
C SER A 147 12.70 -35.11 -3.04
N GLY A 148 13.22 -36.30 -3.41
CA GLY A 148 12.64 -37.61 -3.07
C GLY A 148 12.19 -37.74 -1.61
N PRO A 149 11.23 -38.66 -1.33
CA PRO A 149 10.08 -38.41 -0.48
C PRO A 149 10.46 -38.06 0.96
N ARG A 150 10.33 -36.79 1.34
CA ARG A 150 10.22 -36.37 2.75
C ARG A 150 8.80 -36.64 3.30
N LYS A 151 8.27 -37.83 3.03
CA LYS A 151 7.04 -38.39 3.60
C LYS A 151 7.26 -39.86 3.94
N ARG A 152 7.91 -40.08 5.08
CA ARG A 152 7.73 -41.23 6.01
C ARG A 152 8.79 -41.13 7.11
N LEU A 153 8.63 -40.19 8.04
CA LEU A 153 9.34 -40.20 9.34
C LEU A 153 8.61 -39.31 10.39
N MET A 154 7.28 -39.21 10.32
CA MET A 154 6.44 -38.69 11.41
C MET A 154 5.15 -39.51 11.57
N GLU A 155 5.22 -40.82 11.31
CA GLU A 155 4.21 -41.79 11.73
C GLU A 155 4.94 -43.10 12.04
N LYS A 156 5.66 -43.10 13.16
CA LYS A 156 5.78 -44.22 14.12
C LYS A 156 6.90 -43.92 15.11
N GLN A 157 6.47 -43.89 16.38
CA GLN A 157 7.23 -43.85 17.65
C GLN A 157 7.72 -42.48 18.09
#